data_AF-A0A503XLT2-F1
#
_entry.id   AF-A0A503XLT2-F1
#
_cell.length_a   1.000
_cell.length_b   1.000
_cell.length_c   1.000
_cell.angle_alpha   90.00
_cell.angle_beta   90.00
_cell.angle_gamma   90.00
#
_symmetry.space_group_name_H-M   'P 1'
#
loop_
_entity.id
_entity.type
_entity.pdbx_description
1 polymer ?
#
loop_
_entity_poly.entity_id
_entity_poly.type
_entity_poly.pdbx_seq_one_letter_code
_entity_poly.pdbx_strand_id
1 'polypeptide(L)'
;MANLADIATGSMDSDTLANLMKLSGSPTSLPLSQASDLANQPTADDQTAQSLAGIASQITPGGNISAILKGVVQGVGLTKKQQAQQKRDAANRYLQQLNQHQIDLTQHQQEMQQILQAGEYAKANQDHLVNGLQIADQFGDTSEVDRFIRANPVMQKVIASQLPDGATYTGVNLQTGPDGVKSLVPVGQLPDGTAVSGSKPMNIDSILSTFAPDVLAARAAARGEALKQGLEIQKKQAEIATEHAQAGKYAAEAKSAASDVSSSHPGQGKAPAGYRWAADGQTLETIPGGPATKPSGTEAGQLAIVTQGQKAVGDIRKIMFNADGSLNKSTLVEASGVNVPFVGKTPAFSEKARELRTAFYNMANAKLRLESGAAVPESEVQRTADAYLAGIMDTPASAEFKLAAPDQYFKDFLHASGREATLNPPPAAGNTSDSTPTTPQSQLLLAPDSIDAELRRRGVLK
;
A
#
# COMPACT_ATOMS: atom_id res chain seq x y z
N MET A 1 7.86 -65.50 18.95
CA MET A 1 9.18 -66.17 18.98
C MET A 1 9.29 -67.39 18.04
N ALA A 2 8.29 -67.70 17.20
CA ALA A 2 8.34 -68.86 16.29
C ALA A 2 8.93 -68.58 14.88
N ASN A 3 9.29 -67.35 14.53
CA ASN A 3 9.71 -66.99 13.15
C ASN A 3 11.21 -66.71 12.96
N LEU A 4 12.05 -66.96 13.97
CA LEU A 4 13.51 -66.78 13.83
C LEU A 4 14.24 -68.04 13.35
N ALA A 5 13.59 -69.21 13.41
CA ALA A 5 14.19 -70.48 13.00
C ALA A 5 14.17 -70.69 11.47
N ASP A 6 13.17 -70.18 10.76
CA ASP A 6 13.06 -70.32 9.29
C ASP A 6 14.01 -69.39 8.51
N ILE A 7 14.66 -68.44 9.18
CA ILE A 7 15.64 -67.52 8.58
C ILE A 7 17.02 -68.19 8.41
N ALA A 8 17.30 -69.28 9.13
CA ALA A 8 18.64 -69.86 9.19
C ALA A 8 18.98 -70.86 8.06
N THR A 9 18.02 -71.32 7.25
CA THR A 9 18.25 -72.44 6.31
C THR A 9 17.72 -72.25 4.88
N GLY A 10 17.06 -71.15 4.55
CA GLY A 10 16.51 -70.90 3.22
C GLY A 10 16.99 -69.59 2.63
N SER A 11 17.37 -69.59 1.34
CA SER A 11 17.77 -68.38 0.62
C SER A 11 16.80 -67.24 0.88
N MET A 12 17.28 -66.12 1.44
CA MET A 12 16.52 -64.88 1.45
C MET A 12 16.21 -64.52 -0.01
N ASP A 13 14.97 -64.70 -0.43
CA ASP A 13 14.51 -64.14 -1.69
C ASP A 13 14.27 -62.63 -1.49
N SER A 14 14.15 -61.91 -2.61
CA SER A 14 13.88 -60.47 -2.61
C SER A 14 12.62 -60.09 -1.81
N ASP A 15 11.66 -61.01 -1.70
CA ASP A 15 10.36 -60.77 -1.06
C ASP A 15 10.49 -60.86 0.47
N THR A 16 11.43 -61.66 0.96
CA THR A 16 11.71 -61.81 2.40
C THR A 16 12.38 -60.54 2.94
N LEU A 17 13.33 -59.96 2.18
CA LEU A 17 13.96 -58.68 2.50
C LEU A 17 12.95 -57.52 2.42
N ALA A 18 12.09 -57.53 1.40
CA ALA A 18 11.01 -56.54 1.24
C ALA A 18 9.97 -56.64 2.37
N ASN A 19 9.65 -57.85 2.85
CA ASN A 19 8.73 -58.07 3.97
C ASN A 19 9.35 -57.68 5.32
N LEU A 20 10.65 -57.90 5.52
CA LEU A 20 11.38 -57.42 6.70
C LEU A 20 11.40 -55.88 6.81
N MET A 21 11.53 -55.18 5.68
CA MET A 21 11.43 -53.70 5.65
C MET A 21 10.00 -53.18 5.86
N LYS A 22 8.97 -53.94 5.46
CA LYS A 22 7.56 -53.59 5.73
C LYS A 22 7.16 -53.86 7.19
N LEU A 23 7.74 -54.88 7.83
CA LEU A 23 7.35 -55.30 9.19
C LEU A 23 7.97 -54.44 10.30
N SER A 24 9.02 -53.66 10.03
CA SER A 24 9.68 -52.83 11.06
C SER A 24 8.85 -51.62 11.50
N GLY A 25 7.74 -51.29 10.81
CA GLY A 25 6.71 -50.33 11.25
C GLY A 25 7.18 -48.89 11.52
N SER A 26 8.48 -48.62 11.37
CA SER A 26 9.11 -47.33 11.57
C SER A 26 10.07 -47.07 10.41
N PRO A 27 9.99 -45.90 9.75
CA PRO A 27 10.91 -45.51 8.68
C PRO A 27 12.34 -45.25 9.18
N THR A 28 12.63 -45.48 10.47
CA THR A 28 13.99 -45.51 10.99
C THR A 28 14.70 -46.78 10.53
N SER A 29 15.20 -46.69 9.30
CA SER A 29 16.25 -47.46 8.64
C SER A 29 16.92 -48.55 9.49
N LEU A 30 16.83 -49.80 9.02
CA LEU A 30 17.97 -50.71 9.17
C LEU A 30 19.21 -49.94 8.69
N PRO A 31 20.26 -49.77 9.53
CA PRO A 31 21.45 -49.04 9.13
C PRO A 31 21.97 -49.62 7.82
N LEU A 32 22.22 -48.78 6.82
CA LEU A 32 22.65 -49.21 5.48
C LEU A 32 23.90 -50.11 5.54
N SER A 33 24.73 -49.94 6.57
CA SER A 33 25.86 -50.81 6.90
C SER A 33 25.43 -52.27 7.15
N GLN A 34 24.35 -52.50 7.91
CA GLN A 34 23.85 -53.84 8.19
C GLN A 34 23.23 -54.50 6.95
N ALA A 35 22.59 -53.71 6.07
CA ALA A 35 22.06 -54.22 4.80
C ALA A 35 23.18 -54.63 3.82
N SER A 36 24.29 -53.87 3.80
CA SER A 36 25.50 -54.22 3.05
C SER A 36 26.16 -55.49 3.59
N ASP A 37 26.24 -55.64 4.91
CA ASP A 37 26.81 -56.84 5.53
C ASP A 37 25.98 -58.10 5.21
N LEU A 38 24.65 -57.97 5.22
CA LEU A 38 23.72 -59.05 4.81
C LEU A 38 23.83 -59.40 3.32
N ALA A 39 23.99 -58.40 2.44
CA ALA A 39 24.15 -58.63 0.99
C ALA A 39 25.47 -59.35 0.64
N ASN A 40 26.48 -59.26 1.51
CA ASN A 40 27.77 -59.91 1.33
C ASN A 40 27.87 -61.31 1.97
N GLN A 41 26.83 -61.77 2.68
CA GLN A 41 26.86 -63.10 3.27
C GLN A 41 26.85 -64.21 2.20
N PRO A 42 27.55 -65.34 2.42
CA PRO A 42 27.54 -66.46 1.49
C PRO A 42 26.12 -66.96 1.25
N THR A 43 25.71 -67.03 -0.01
CA THR A 43 24.40 -67.57 -0.37
C THR A 43 24.42 -69.11 -0.30
N ALA A 44 23.24 -69.75 -0.25
CA ALA A 44 23.15 -71.21 -0.36
C ALA A 44 23.77 -71.74 -1.68
N ASP A 45 23.71 -70.94 -2.76
CA ASP A 45 24.37 -71.25 -4.03
C ASP A 45 25.92 -71.17 -3.90
N ASP A 46 26.47 -70.25 -3.10
CA ASP A 46 27.91 -70.20 -2.79
C ASP A 46 28.37 -71.41 -1.99
N GLN A 47 27.60 -71.82 -0.98
CA GLN A 47 27.89 -73.02 -0.18
C GLN A 47 27.82 -74.28 -1.06
N THR A 48 26.83 -74.36 -1.95
CA THR A 48 26.69 -75.48 -2.90
C THR A 48 27.87 -75.50 -3.88
N ALA A 49 28.26 -74.35 -4.45
CA ALA A 49 29.42 -74.26 -5.34
C ALA A 49 30.73 -74.65 -4.64
N GLN A 50 30.92 -74.26 -3.37
CA GLN A 50 32.06 -74.69 -2.56
C GLN A 50 32.05 -76.21 -2.32
N SER A 51 30.89 -76.79 -2.00
CA SER A 51 30.76 -78.24 -1.82
C SER A 51 31.07 -79.03 -3.09
N LEU A 52 30.57 -78.57 -4.25
CA LEU A 52 30.84 -79.17 -5.57
C LEU A 52 32.31 -79.06 -5.96
N ALA A 53 32.97 -77.94 -5.63
CA ALA A 53 34.41 -77.79 -5.82
C ALA A 53 35.22 -78.76 -4.94
N GLY A 54 34.77 -79.01 -3.71
CA GLY A 54 35.34 -80.03 -2.82
C GLY A 54 35.17 -81.45 -3.33
N ILE A 55 33.99 -81.80 -3.86
CA ILE A 55 33.74 -83.10 -4.49
C ILE A 55 34.62 -83.26 -5.74
N ALA A 56 34.74 -82.23 -6.58
CA ALA A 56 35.55 -82.27 -7.79
C ALA A 56 37.06 -82.42 -7.52
N SER A 57 37.57 -81.96 -6.38
CA SER A 57 39.00 -82.10 -6.01
C SER A 57 39.35 -83.51 -5.52
N GLN A 58 38.38 -84.25 -4.98
CA GLN A 58 38.55 -85.63 -4.53
C GLN A 58 38.53 -86.66 -5.67
N ILE A 59 38.00 -86.30 -6.86
CA ILE A 59 38.00 -87.17 -8.04
C ILE A 59 39.42 -87.24 -8.63
N THR A 60 40.11 -88.36 -8.40
CA THR A 60 41.43 -88.65 -8.94
C THR A 60 41.34 -88.98 -10.45
N PRO A 61 42.15 -88.36 -11.32
CA PRO A 61 42.08 -88.58 -12.77
C PRO A 61 42.68 -89.95 -13.14
N GLY A 62 41.88 -91.01 -13.01
CA GLY A 62 42.29 -92.39 -13.32
C GLY A 62 41.77 -92.94 -14.65
N GLY A 63 40.85 -92.23 -15.32
CA GLY A 63 40.29 -92.66 -16.61
C GLY A 63 39.28 -91.68 -17.23
N ASN A 64 38.92 -91.89 -18.50
CA ASN A 64 38.07 -90.97 -19.28
C ASN A 64 36.73 -90.61 -18.61
N ILE A 65 36.12 -91.56 -17.88
CA ILE A 65 34.86 -91.34 -17.15
C ILE A 65 35.05 -90.37 -15.97
N SER A 66 36.18 -90.48 -15.24
CA SER A 66 36.49 -89.59 -14.13
C SER A 66 36.74 -88.15 -14.59
N ALA A 67 37.30 -87.97 -15.80
CA ALA A 67 37.50 -86.66 -16.41
C ALA A 67 36.17 -86.00 -16.81
N ILE A 68 35.23 -86.76 -17.40
CA ILE A 68 33.90 -86.26 -17.76
C ILE A 68 33.11 -85.87 -16.50
N LEU A 69 33.11 -86.73 -15.48
CA LEU A 69 32.40 -86.46 -14.22
C LEU A 69 32.95 -85.20 -13.53
N LYS A 70 34.29 -85.05 -13.49
CA LYS A 70 34.94 -83.85 -12.95
C LYS A 70 34.55 -82.59 -13.72
N GLY A 71 34.49 -82.66 -15.06
CA GLY A 71 34.05 -81.56 -15.91
C GLY A 71 32.60 -81.12 -15.67
N VAL A 72 31.68 -82.07 -15.50
CA VAL A 72 30.26 -81.76 -15.21
C VAL A 72 30.09 -81.12 -13.84
N VAL A 73 30.75 -81.66 -12.80
CA VAL A 73 30.68 -81.10 -11.44
C VAL A 73 31.30 -79.70 -11.39
N GLN A 74 32.43 -79.48 -12.08
CA GLN A 74 33.04 -78.15 -12.21
C GLN A 74 32.15 -77.18 -12.98
N GLY A 75 31.50 -77.63 -14.07
CA GLY A 75 30.58 -76.82 -14.86
C GLY A 75 29.37 -76.35 -14.07
N VAL A 76 28.70 -77.26 -13.35
CA VAL A 76 27.56 -76.90 -12.48
C VAL A 76 28.00 -75.98 -11.34
N GLY A 77 29.16 -76.24 -10.73
CA GLY A 77 29.74 -75.36 -9.71
C GLY A 77 30.03 -73.95 -10.22
N LEU A 78 30.56 -73.82 -11.45
CA LEU A 78 30.79 -72.52 -12.11
C LEU A 78 29.49 -71.78 -12.41
N THR A 79 28.48 -72.46 -12.95
CA THR A 79 27.16 -71.84 -13.21
C THR A 79 26.52 -71.35 -11.92
N LYS A 80 26.57 -72.15 -10.84
CA LYS A 80 26.05 -71.75 -9.53
C LYS A 80 26.81 -70.56 -8.93
N LYS A 81 28.13 -70.54 -9.05
CA LYS A 81 28.96 -69.39 -8.65
C LYS A 81 28.62 -68.13 -9.45
N GLN A 82 28.41 -68.24 -10.77
CA GLN A 82 27.99 -67.12 -11.61
C GLN A 82 26.60 -66.60 -11.23
N GLN A 83 25.64 -67.48 -10.95
CA GLN A 83 24.31 -67.10 -10.47
C GLN A 83 24.38 -66.38 -9.11
N ALA A 84 25.18 -66.89 -8.17
CA ALA A 84 25.40 -66.22 -6.87
C ALA A 84 26.05 -64.84 -7.04
N GLN A 85 27.01 -64.70 -7.97
CA GLN A 85 27.61 -63.40 -8.28
C GLN A 85 26.59 -62.43 -8.89
N GLN A 86 25.79 -62.87 -9.86
CA GLN A 86 24.75 -62.04 -10.47
C GLN A 86 23.70 -61.56 -9.45
N LYS A 87 23.32 -62.42 -8.49
CA LYS A 87 22.43 -62.06 -7.38
C LYS A 87 23.05 -60.99 -6.48
N ARG A 88 24.33 -61.11 -6.12
CA ARG A 88 25.05 -60.10 -5.34
C ARG A 88 25.15 -58.76 -6.09
N ASP A 89 25.48 -58.80 -7.38
CA ASP A 89 25.57 -57.59 -8.21
C ASP A 89 24.20 -56.89 -8.37
N ALA A 90 23.10 -57.66 -8.43
CA ALA A 90 21.74 -57.12 -8.45
C ALA A 90 21.35 -56.51 -7.10
N ALA A 91 21.65 -57.19 -5.99
CA ALA A 91 21.42 -56.68 -4.64
C ALA A 91 22.21 -55.39 -4.37
N ASN A 92 23.48 -55.33 -4.78
CA ASN A 92 24.32 -54.15 -4.64
C ASN A 92 23.79 -52.95 -5.46
N ARG A 93 23.30 -53.18 -6.69
CA ARG A 93 22.64 -52.13 -7.49
C ARG A 93 21.37 -51.61 -6.81
N TYR A 94 20.57 -52.50 -6.24
CA TYR A 94 19.37 -52.10 -5.51
C TYR A 94 19.70 -51.30 -4.23
N LEU A 95 20.74 -51.71 -3.48
CA LEU A 95 21.23 -50.94 -2.33
C LEU A 95 21.76 -49.56 -2.73
N GLN A 96 22.46 -49.44 -3.86
CA GLN A 96 22.88 -48.14 -4.39
C GLN A 96 21.68 -47.25 -4.74
N GLN A 97 20.63 -47.81 -5.36
CA GLN A 97 19.40 -47.07 -5.66
C GLN A 97 18.68 -46.62 -4.38
N LEU A 98 18.57 -47.48 -3.37
CA LEU A 98 17.98 -47.12 -2.07
C LEU A 98 18.80 -46.03 -1.36
N ASN A 99 20.13 -46.11 -1.41
CA ASN A 99 20.99 -45.08 -0.84
C ASN A 99 20.81 -43.74 -1.55
N GLN A 100 20.77 -43.74 -2.90
CA GLN A 100 20.50 -42.52 -3.66
C GLN A 100 19.13 -41.94 -3.31
N HIS A 101 18.10 -42.77 -3.25
CA HIS A 101 16.75 -42.33 -2.87
C HIS A 101 16.70 -41.78 -1.43
N GLN A 102 17.47 -42.35 -0.50
CA GLN A 102 17.59 -41.82 0.87
C GLN A 102 18.30 -40.46 0.89
N ILE A 103 19.36 -40.28 0.09
CA ILE A 103 20.04 -38.99 -0.08
C ILE A 103 19.06 -37.96 -0.64
N ASP A 104 18.33 -38.31 -1.70
CA ASP A 104 17.34 -37.43 -2.35
C ASP A 104 16.21 -37.05 -1.39
N LEU A 105 15.67 -38.02 -0.63
CA LEU A 105 14.67 -37.75 0.42
C LEU A 105 15.21 -36.83 1.52
N THR A 106 16.45 -37.04 1.95
CA THR A 106 17.09 -36.21 2.98
C THR A 106 17.30 -34.79 2.49
N GLN A 107 17.77 -34.62 1.25
CA GLN A 107 17.91 -33.32 0.59
C GLN A 107 16.54 -32.64 0.48
N HIS A 108 15.52 -33.36 0.02
CA HIS A 108 14.17 -32.82 -0.10
C HIS A 108 13.58 -32.40 1.25
N GLN A 109 13.81 -33.17 2.32
CA GLN A 109 13.39 -32.77 3.68
C GLN A 109 14.10 -31.50 4.15
N GLN A 110 15.40 -31.36 3.87
CA GLN A 110 16.14 -30.13 4.17
C GLN A 110 15.64 -28.93 3.37
N GLU A 111 15.32 -29.11 2.09
CA GLU A 111 14.70 -28.08 1.25
C GLU A 111 13.34 -27.65 1.82
N MET A 112 12.50 -28.61 2.19
CA MET A 112 11.19 -28.33 2.79
C MET A 112 11.32 -27.56 4.12
N GLN A 113 12.28 -27.92 4.98
CA GLN A 113 12.54 -27.18 6.20
C GLN A 113 13.03 -25.74 5.92
N GLN A 114 13.89 -25.55 4.92
CA GLN A 114 14.33 -24.21 4.51
C GLN A 114 13.14 -23.38 3.99
N ILE A 115 12.25 -23.97 3.18
CA ILE A 115 11.05 -23.31 2.68
C ILE A 115 10.13 -22.91 3.84
N LEU A 116 9.91 -23.79 4.82
CA LEU A 116 9.08 -23.47 5.99
C LEU A 116 9.66 -22.33 6.81
N GLN A 117 10.96 -22.37 7.13
CA GLN A 117 11.64 -21.29 7.86
C GLN A 117 11.59 -19.96 7.11
N ALA A 118 11.72 -19.99 5.78
CA ALA A 118 11.59 -18.80 4.97
C ALA A 118 10.15 -18.27 4.91
N GLY A 119 9.15 -19.16 4.95
CA GLY A 119 7.74 -18.78 5.07
C GLY A 119 7.47 -18.06 6.40
N GLU A 120 8.00 -18.57 7.52
CA GLU A 120 7.87 -17.91 8.82
C GLU A 120 8.61 -16.57 8.86
N TYR A 121 9.83 -16.50 8.33
CA TYR A 121 10.57 -15.24 8.22
C TYR A 121 9.85 -14.23 7.32
N ALA A 122 9.32 -14.67 6.19
CA ALA A 122 8.56 -13.82 5.28
C ALA A 122 7.28 -13.29 5.94
N LYS A 123 6.59 -14.12 6.74
CA LYS A 123 5.40 -13.71 7.49
C LYS A 123 5.74 -12.71 8.59
N ALA A 124 6.83 -12.94 9.34
CA ALA A 124 7.28 -12.02 10.38
C ALA A 124 7.72 -10.65 9.83
N ASN A 125 8.24 -10.63 8.60
CA ASN A 125 8.74 -9.43 7.94
C ASN A 125 7.84 -8.98 6.77
N GLN A 126 6.58 -9.44 6.75
CA GLN A 126 5.66 -9.20 5.65
C GLN A 126 5.44 -7.69 5.44
N ASP A 127 5.31 -6.93 6.53
CA ASP A 127 5.12 -5.48 6.47
C ASP A 127 6.31 -4.77 5.83
N HIS A 128 7.55 -5.23 6.06
CA HIS A 128 8.75 -4.67 5.45
C HIS A 128 8.79 -4.91 3.94
N LEU A 129 8.46 -6.13 3.50
CA LEU A 129 8.36 -6.45 2.07
C LEU A 129 7.26 -5.62 1.40
N VAL A 130 6.09 -5.54 2.02
CA VAL A 130 4.93 -4.81 1.49
C VAL A 130 5.24 -3.32 1.37
N ASN A 131 5.80 -2.72 2.42
CA ASN A 131 6.21 -1.32 2.39
C ASN A 131 7.31 -1.08 1.35
N GLY A 132 8.30 -1.96 1.26
CA GLY A 132 9.36 -1.88 0.25
C GLY A 132 8.82 -1.95 -1.17
N LEU A 133 7.88 -2.86 -1.44
CA LEU A 133 7.23 -2.99 -2.75
C LEU A 133 6.36 -1.78 -3.08
N GLN A 134 5.68 -1.17 -2.11
CA GLN A 134 4.93 0.08 -2.30
C GLN A 134 5.86 1.26 -2.60
N ILE A 135 6.98 1.38 -1.88
CA ILE A 135 7.99 2.42 -2.11
C ILE A 135 8.60 2.25 -3.51
N ALA A 136 8.94 1.02 -3.90
CA ALA A 136 9.43 0.72 -5.24
C ALA A 136 8.39 1.09 -6.30
N ASP A 137 7.12 0.74 -6.09
CA ASP A 137 6.05 1.06 -7.03
C ASP A 137 5.79 2.57 -7.16
N GLN A 138 5.83 3.33 -6.07
CA GLN A 138 5.53 4.76 -6.09
C GLN A 138 6.72 5.62 -6.51
N PHE A 139 7.91 5.31 -5.99
CA PHE A 139 9.10 6.17 -6.09
C PHE A 139 10.22 5.57 -6.94
N GLY A 140 10.11 4.31 -7.35
CA GLY A 140 11.17 3.62 -8.08
C GLY A 140 12.35 3.16 -7.21
N ASP A 141 12.27 3.35 -5.89
CA ASP A 141 13.33 2.96 -4.95
C ASP A 141 13.16 1.49 -4.51
N THR A 142 14.11 0.64 -4.91
CA THR A 142 14.10 -0.80 -4.62
C THR A 142 14.94 -1.17 -3.40
N SER A 143 15.49 -0.21 -2.65
CA SER A 143 16.44 -0.46 -1.55
C SER A 143 15.86 -1.31 -0.42
N GLU A 144 14.61 -1.07 -0.01
CA GLU A 144 13.95 -1.88 1.02
C GLU A 144 13.61 -3.28 0.52
N VAL A 145 13.24 -3.42 -0.75
CA VAL A 145 13.02 -4.73 -1.39
C VAL A 145 14.33 -5.51 -1.43
N ASP A 146 15.43 -4.87 -1.82
CA ASP A 146 16.76 -5.49 -1.84
C ASP A 146 17.21 -5.91 -0.44
N ARG A 147 17.02 -5.03 0.57
CA ARG A 147 17.33 -5.34 1.97
C ARG A 147 16.55 -6.57 2.43
N PHE A 148 15.25 -6.65 2.12
CA PHE A 148 14.43 -7.81 2.45
C PHE A 148 14.93 -9.09 1.76
N ILE A 149 15.23 -9.03 0.46
CA ILE A 149 15.73 -10.18 -0.31
C ILE A 149 17.04 -10.69 0.28
N ARG A 150 17.99 -9.80 0.61
CA ARG A 150 19.27 -10.18 1.22
C ARG A 150 19.11 -10.78 2.61
N ALA A 151 18.14 -10.31 3.37
CA ALA A 151 17.87 -10.82 4.70
C ALA A 151 17.11 -12.17 4.67
N ASN A 152 16.54 -12.57 3.52
CA ASN A 152 15.84 -13.83 3.34
C ASN A 152 16.62 -14.76 2.38
N PRO A 153 17.39 -15.74 2.89
CA PRO A 153 18.24 -16.59 2.05
C PRO A 153 17.47 -17.45 1.05
N VAL A 154 16.23 -17.82 1.33
CA VAL A 154 15.40 -18.58 0.37
C VAL A 154 14.93 -17.68 -0.76
N MET A 155 14.50 -16.46 -0.45
CA MET A 155 14.18 -15.49 -1.49
C MET A 155 15.41 -15.20 -2.35
N GLN A 156 16.57 -15.02 -1.74
CA GLN A 156 17.83 -14.83 -2.45
C GLN A 156 18.13 -16.01 -3.40
N LYS A 157 17.91 -17.26 -2.98
CA LYS A 157 18.05 -18.44 -3.86
C LYS A 157 17.05 -18.43 -5.03
N VAL A 158 15.77 -18.17 -4.76
CA VAL A 158 14.72 -18.11 -5.79
C VAL A 158 14.99 -17.01 -6.81
N ILE A 159 15.51 -15.87 -6.34
CA ILE A 159 15.84 -14.75 -7.20
C ILE A 159 17.15 -15.00 -7.95
N ALA A 160 18.16 -15.59 -7.31
CA ALA A 160 19.41 -15.97 -7.94
C ALA A 160 19.21 -17.03 -9.03
N SER A 161 18.22 -17.92 -8.91
CA SER A 161 17.89 -18.89 -9.95
C SER A 161 17.32 -18.27 -11.24
N GLN A 162 16.99 -16.97 -11.22
CA GLN A 162 16.61 -16.23 -12.42
C GLN A 162 17.81 -15.58 -13.12
N LEU A 163 18.99 -15.58 -12.48
CA LEU A 163 20.23 -15.08 -13.05
C LEU A 163 20.96 -16.19 -13.83
N PRO A 164 21.87 -15.84 -14.76
CA PRO A 164 22.74 -16.82 -15.42
C PRO A 164 23.55 -17.64 -14.43
N ASP A 165 23.85 -18.89 -14.77
CA ASP A 165 24.64 -19.79 -13.92
C ASP A 165 25.98 -19.15 -13.50
N GLY A 166 26.28 -19.21 -12.21
CA GLY A 166 27.49 -18.63 -11.62
C GLY A 166 27.41 -17.14 -11.29
N ALA A 167 26.29 -16.45 -11.61
CA ALA A 167 26.09 -15.07 -11.21
C ALA A 167 25.75 -14.97 -9.71
N THR A 168 26.36 -14.00 -9.02
CA THR A 168 26.03 -13.66 -7.64
C THR A 168 25.00 -12.53 -7.62
N TYR A 169 23.93 -12.69 -6.84
CA TYR A 169 22.89 -11.67 -6.68
C TYR A 169 23.47 -10.37 -6.10
N THR A 170 23.24 -9.25 -6.79
CA THR A 170 23.69 -7.92 -6.36
C THR A 170 22.55 -6.93 -6.15
N GLY A 171 21.32 -7.24 -6.53
CA GLY A 171 20.18 -6.36 -6.27
C GLY A 171 18.96 -6.67 -7.12
N VAL A 172 17.98 -5.77 -7.07
CA VAL A 172 16.82 -5.77 -7.97
C VAL A 172 16.63 -4.39 -8.57
N ASN A 173 16.35 -4.35 -9.87
CA ASN A 173 15.93 -3.16 -10.58
C ASN A 173 14.44 -3.20 -10.86
N LEU A 174 13.82 -2.04 -10.99
CA LEU A 174 12.42 -1.91 -11.38
C LEU A 174 12.34 -1.66 -12.89
N GLN A 175 11.55 -2.45 -13.58
CA GLN A 175 11.25 -2.26 -15.00
C GLN A 175 9.75 -2.07 -15.19
N THR A 176 9.36 -1.01 -15.90
CA THR A 176 7.97 -0.77 -16.29
C THR A 176 7.73 -1.41 -17.65
N GLY A 177 6.80 -2.37 -17.72
CA GLY A 177 6.38 -2.99 -18.97
C GLY A 177 5.60 -2.02 -19.88
N PRO A 178 5.37 -2.39 -21.16
CA PRO A 178 4.57 -1.59 -22.09
C PRO A 178 3.10 -1.45 -21.68
N ASP A 179 2.62 -2.33 -20.81
CA ASP A 179 1.31 -2.31 -20.16
C ASP A 179 1.27 -1.41 -18.90
N GLY A 180 2.39 -0.77 -18.55
CA GLY A 180 2.54 0.05 -17.34
C GLY A 180 2.73 -0.77 -16.07
N VAL A 181 2.80 -2.10 -16.16
CA VAL A 181 2.99 -2.97 -14.99
C VAL A 181 4.46 -2.97 -14.59
N LYS A 182 4.73 -2.62 -13.33
CA LYS A 182 6.08 -2.62 -12.78
C LYS A 182 6.49 -4.01 -12.33
N SER A 183 7.65 -4.45 -12.78
CA SER A 183 8.24 -5.75 -12.48
C SER A 183 9.64 -5.59 -11.90
N LEU A 184 10.00 -6.46 -10.96
CA LEU A 184 11.34 -6.53 -10.41
C LEU A 184 12.20 -7.44 -11.29
N VAL A 185 13.33 -6.91 -11.75
CA VAL A 185 14.33 -7.65 -12.52
C VAL A 185 15.54 -7.84 -11.63
N PRO A 186 15.92 -9.08 -11.28
CA PRO A 186 17.11 -9.29 -10.50
C PRO A 186 18.35 -8.91 -11.28
N VAL A 187 19.31 -8.33 -10.57
CA VAL A 187 20.62 -8.00 -11.09
C VAL A 187 21.68 -8.75 -10.30
N GLY A 188 22.72 -9.15 -11.01
CA GLY A 188 23.84 -9.90 -10.46
C GLY A 188 25.15 -9.53 -11.10
N GLN A 189 26.22 -10.17 -10.63
CA GLN A 189 27.56 -10.09 -11.21
C GLN A 189 28.10 -11.49 -11.46
N LEU A 190 28.65 -11.70 -12.64
CA LEU A 190 29.43 -12.88 -12.98
C LEU A 190 30.80 -12.86 -12.28
N PRO A 191 31.53 -13.99 -12.22
CA PRO A 191 32.84 -14.07 -11.57
C PRO A 191 33.91 -13.12 -12.15
N ASP A 192 33.74 -12.69 -13.40
CA ASP A 192 34.60 -11.72 -14.09
C ASP A 192 34.25 -10.25 -13.75
N GLY A 193 33.22 -10.03 -12.92
CA GLY A 193 32.69 -8.71 -12.56
C GLY A 193 31.64 -8.16 -13.52
N THR A 194 31.30 -8.87 -14.59
CA THR A 194 30.31 -8.43 -15.57
C THR A 194 28.91 -8.40 -14.94
N ALA A 195 28.25 -7.24 -15.01
CA ALA A 195 26.87 -7.09 -14.54
C ALA A 195 25.89 -7.83 -15.47
N VAL A 196 25.01 -8.63 -14.89
CA VAL A 196 23.98 -9.39 -15.61
C VAL A 196 22.61 -9.11 -15.01
N SER A 197 21.58 -9.26 -15.82
CA SER A 197 20.18 -9.13 -15.40
C SER A 197 19.46 -10.46 -15.62
N GLY A 198 18.49 -10.76 -14.76
CA GLY A 198 17.66 -11.94 -14.91
C GLY A 198 16.82 -11.89 -16.17
N SER A 199 16.62 -13.05 -16.79
CA SER A 199 15.89 -13.17 -18.06
C SER A 199 14.38 -12.98 -17.91
N LYS A 200 13.86 -13.12 -16.68
CA LYS A 200 12.43 -13.10 -16.38
C LYS A 200 12.09 -12.02 -15.34
N PRO A 201 11.44 -10.92 -15.76
CA PRO A 201 10.89 -9.95 -14.81
C PRO A 201 9.85 -10.60 -13.91
N MET A 202 9.91 -10.31 -12.62
CA MET A 202 8.95 -10.78 -11.63
C MET A 202 7.93 -9.68 -11.37
N ASN A 203 6.68 -9.92 -11.77
CA ASN A 203 5.60 -9.00 -11.49
C ASN A 203 5.42 -8.84 -9.96
N ILE A 204 5.37 -7.60 -9.47
CA ILE A 204 5.16 -7.28 -8.05
C ILE A 204 3.89 -7.97 -7.52
N ASP A 205 2.82 -8.00 -8.30
CA ASP A 205 1.56 -8.61 -7.90
C ASP A 205 1.67 -10.15 -7.77
N SER A 206 2.56 -10.81 -8.52
CA SER A 206 2.86 -12.24 -8.37
C SER A 206 3.69 -12.55 -7.12
N ILE A 207 4.55 -11.62 -6.71
CA ILE A 207 5.29 -11.72 -5.45
C ILE A 207 4.31 -11.54 -4.29
N LEU A 208 3.47 -10.50 -4.35
CA LEU A 208 2.44 -10.24 -3.33
C LEU A 208 1.42 -11.37 -3.22
N SER A 209 1.02 -12.02 -4.32
CA SER A 209 0.09 -13.16 -4.26
C SER A 209 0.67 -14.35 -3.49
N THR A 210 1.99 -14.52 -3.55
CA THR A 210 2.69 -15.64 -2.89
C THR A 210 2.95 -15.34 -1.41
N PHE A 211 3.35 -14.10 -1.08
CA PHE A 211 3.83 -13.76 0.26
C PHE A 211 2.87 -12.92 1.10
N ALA A 212 1.91 -12.23 0.47
CA ALA A 212 1.01 -11.28 1.13
C ALA A 212 -0.36 -11.18 0.41
N PRO A 213 -1.14 -12.27 0.32
CA PRO A 213 -2.39 -12.30 -0.44
C PRO A 213 -3.43 -11.27 0.05
N ASP A 214 -3.49 -11.02 1.36
CA ASP A 214 -4.38 -10.01 1.94
C ASP A 214 -4.04 -8.59 1.48
N VAL A 215 -2.74 -8.31 1.32
CA VAL A 215 -2.26 -7.01 0.82
C VAL A 215 -2.55 -6.86 -0.66
N LEU A 216 -2.40 -7.94 -1.44
CA LEU A 216 -2.81 -7.93 -2.85
C LEU A 216 -4.31 -7.63 -2.98
N ALA A 217 -5.15 -8.26 -2.16
CA ALA A 217 -6.59 -7.99 -2.13
C ALA A 217 -6.89 -6.53 -1.76
N ALA A 218 -6.22 -5.99 -0.73
CA ALA A 218 -6.35 -4.59 -0.34
C ALA A 218 -5.90 -3.62 -1.46
N ARG A 219 -4.80 -3.94 -2.17
CA ARG A 219 -4.30 -3.14 -3.29
C ARG A 219 -5.26 -3.18 -4.49
N ALA A 220 -5.83 -4.35 -4.78
CA ALA A 220 -6.83 -4.49 -5.82
C ALA A 220 -8.09 -3.68 -5.48
N ALA A 221 -8.55 -3.69 -4.22
CA ALA A 221 -9.65 -2.87 -3.74
C ALA A 221 -9.33 -1.36 -3.87
N ALA A 222 -8.15 -0.93 -3.43
CA ALA A 222 -7.71 0.47 -3.53
C ALA A 222 -7.61 0.95 -5.00
N ARG A 223 -7.08 0.11 -5.91
CA ARG A 223 -7.09 0.41 -7.35
C ARG A 223 -8.52 0.53 -7.89
N GLY A 224 -9.42 -0.37 -7.46
CA GLY A 224 -10.83 -0.31 -7.81
C GLY A 224 -11.51 0.98 -7.34
N GLU A 225 -11.23 1.43 -6.12
CA GLU A 225 -11.72 2.71 -5.59
C GLU A 225 -11.14 3.91 -6.33
N ALA A 226 -9.83 3.93 -6.59
CA ALA A 226 -9.18 5.00 -7.35
C ALA A 226 -9.73 5.11 -8.78
N LEU A 227 -10.01 3.98 -9.45
CA LEU A 227 -10.66 3.97 -10.76
C LEU A 227 -12.09 4.52 -10.68
N LYS A 228 -12.87 4.15 -9.66
CA LYS A 228 -14.21 4.71 -9.45
C LYS A 228 -14.15 6.23 -9.24
N GLN A 229 -13.22 6.71 -8.42
CA GLN A 229 -13.01 8.15 -8.21
C GLN A 229 -12.60 8.86 -9.50
N GLY A 230 -11.70 8.27 -10.29
CA GLY A 230 -11.30 8.81 -11.59
C GLY A 230 -12.46 8.92 -12.58
N LEU A 231 -13.32 7.89 -12.64
CA LEU A 231 -14.54 7.91 -13.45
C LEU A 231 -15.55 8.95 -12.94
N GLU A 232 -15.69 9.10 -11.62
CA GLU A 232 -16.55 10.13 -11.04
C GLU A 232 -16.06 11.54 -11.36
N ILE A 233 -14.74 11.78 -11.30
CA ILE A 233 -14.14 13.05 -11.72
C ILE A 233 -14.40 13.32 -13.19
N GLN A 234 -14.20 12.33 -14.08
CA GLN A 234 -14.53 12.48 -15.51
C GLN A 234 -16.01 12.79 -15.72
N LYS A 235 -16.89 12.12 -14.98
CA LYS A 235 -18.34 12.38 -15.06
C LYS A 235 -18.67 13.81 -14.62
N LYS A 236 -18.13 14.28 -13.49
CA LYS A 236 -18.31 15.67 -13.01
C LYS A 236 -17.73 16.68 -14.00
N GLN A 237 -16.59 16.41 -14.61
CA GLN A 237 -16.02 17.27 -15.66
C GLN A 237 -16.93 17.35 -16.89
N ALA A 238 -17.54 16.22 -17.29
CA ALA A 238 -18.52 16.22 -18.37
C ALA A 238 -19.79 17.00 -17.99
N GLU A 239 -20.28 16.88 -16.76
CA GLU A 239 -21.42 17.64 -16.23
C GLU A 239 -21.13 19.16 -16.25
N ILE A 240 -19.97 19.59 -15.72
CA ILE A 240 -19.51 20.98 -15.76
C ILE A 240 -19.45 21.50 -17.20
N ALA A 241 -18.92 20.70 -18.15
CA ALA A 241 -18.88 21.08 -19.55
C ALA A 241 -20.29 21.28 -20.14
N THR A 242 -21.26 20.45 -19.76
CA THR A 242 -22.66 20.62 -20.18
C THR A 242 -23.33 21.85 -19.57
N GLU A 243 -23.06 22.17 -18.31
CA GLU A 243 -23.55 23.38 -17.64
C GLU A 243 -22.99 24.64 -18.29
N HIS A 244 -21.69 24.67 -18.58
CA HIS A 244 -21.06 25.78 -19.31
C HIS A 244 -21.68 25.97 -20.70
N ALA A 245 -21.96 24.88 -21.42
CA ALA A 245 -22.62 24.96 -22.71
C ALA A 245 -24.06 25.51 -22.61
N GLN A 246 -24.81 25.16 -21.56
CA GLN A 246 -26.14 25.71 -21.31
C GLN A 246 -26.07 27.20 -20.91
N ALA A 247 -25.16 27.57 -20.02
CA ALA A 247 -24.93 28.97 -19.63
C ALA A 247 -24.58 29.84 -20.85
N GLY A 248 -23.78 29.32 -21.78
CA GLY A 248 -23.47 29.98 -23.04
C GLY A 248 -24.71 30.24 -23.91
N LYS A 249 -25.67 29.30 -23.96
CA LYS A 249 -26.94 29.49 -24.68
C LYS A 249 -27.78 30.59 -24.05
N TYR A 250 -27.97 30.56 -22.72
CA TYR A 250 -28.73 31.60 -22.02
C TYR A 250 -28.11 33.00 -22.18
N ALA A 251 -26.77 33.09 -22.16
CA ALA A 251 -26.08 34.36 -22.39
C ALA A 251 -26.27 34.88 -23.82
N ALA A 252 -26.31 33.99 -24.81
CA ALA A 252 -26.60 34.36 -26.20
C ALA A 252 -28.05 34.84 -26.37
N GLU A 253 -29.02 34.14 -25.78
CA GLU A 253 -30.44 34.53 -25.76
C GLU A 253 -30.67 35.89 -25.06
N ALA A 254 -29.99 36.12 -23.93
CA ALA A 254 -30.05 37.39 -23.22
C ALA A 254 -29.48 38.54 -24.05
N LYS A 255 -28.38 38.31 -24.78
CA LYS A 255 -27.80 39.30 -25.71
C LYS A 255 -28.73 39.63 -26.86
N SER A 256 -29.40 38.64 -27.47
CA SER A 256 -30.37 38.90 -28.54
C SER A 256 -31.59 39.66 -28.04
N ALA A 257 -32.08 39.34 -26.84
CA ALA A 257 -33.18 40.08 -26.23
C ALA A 257 -32.78 41.54 -25.91
N ALA A 258 -31.55 41.78 -25.44
CA ALA A 258 -31.07 43.13 -25.16
C ALA A 258 -30.90 43.99 -26.42
N SER A 259 -30.47 43.40 -27.55
CA SER A 259 -30.40 44.13 -28.83
C SER A 259 -31.77 44.56 -29.35
N ASP A 260 -32.83 43.79 -29.09
CA ASP A 260 -34.20 44.19 -29.49
C ASP A 260 -34.69 45.40 -28.68
N VAL A 261 -34.38 45.48 -27.38
CA VAL A 261 -34.81 46.58 -26.50
C VAL A 261 -34.08 47.90 -26.80
N SER A 262 -32.82 47.84 -27.24
CA SER A 262 -31.98 49.02 -27.53
C SER A 262 -32.43 49.82 -28.77
N SER A 263 -33.41 49.33 -29.54
CA SER A 263 -34.01 50.09 -30.65
C SER A 263 -35.07 51.11 -30.22
N SER A 264 -35.45 51.14 -28.93
CA SER A 264 -36.41 52.09 -28.37
C SER A 264 -35.71 53.35 -27.82
N HIS A 265 -36.18 54.54 -28.23
CA HIS A 265 -35.59 55.84 -27.91
C HIS A 265 -35.32 56.06 -26.40
N PRO A 266 -34.13 56.59 -26.01
CA PRO A 266 -33.85 56.98 -24.63
C PRO A 266 -34.73 58.17 -24.26
N GLY A 267 -35.70 57.95 -23.36
CA GLY A 267 -36.59 59.00 -22.84
C GLY A 267 -38.08 58.65 -22.79
N GLN A 268 -38.53 57.57 -23.44
CA GLN A 268 -39.94 57.12 -23.38
C GLN A 268 -40.14 55.75 -22.69
N GLY A 269 -39.05 55.09 -22.29
CA GLY A 269 -39.10 53.82 -21.55
C GLY A 269 -39.48 54.03 -20.08
N LYS A 270 -40.42 53.22 -19.58
CA LYS A 270 -40.74 53.11 -18.16
C LYS A 270 -39.45 52.83 -17.39
N ALA A 271 -39.15 53.62 -16.35
CA ALA A 271 -37.96 53.42 -15.53
C ALA A 271 -37.89 51.97 -15.04
N PRO A 272 -36.70 51.34 -15.03
CA PRO A 272 -36.52 49.98 -14.52
C PRO A 272 -37.10 49.83 -13.11
N ALA A 273 -37.68 48.66 -12.81
CA ALA A 273 -38.35 48.43 -11.53
C ALA A 273 -37.41 48.70 -10.35
N GLY A 274 -37.80 49.63 -9.46
CA GLY A 274 -37.00 50.05 -8.30
C GLY A 274 -36.23 51.36 -8.48
N TYR A 275 -36.22 51.91 -9.70
CA TYR A 275 -35.65 53.22 -10.00
C TYR A 275 -36.74 54.18 -10.46
N ARG A 276 -36.50 55.47 -10.21
CA ARG A 276 -37.23 56.57 -10.83
C ARG A 276 -36.24 57.43 -11.60
N TRP A 277 -36.69 58.03 -12.70
CA TRP A 277 -35.90 59.09 -13.33
C TRP A 277 -35.77 60.26 -12.35
N ALA A 278 -34.55 60.76 -12.19
CA ALA A 278 -34.30 62.00 -11.47
C ALA A 278 -34.91 63.17 -12.25
N ALA A 279 -34.94 64.35 -11.62
CA ALA A 279 -35.53 65.55 -12.20
C ALA A 279 -34.86 66.01 -13.51
N ASP A 280 -33.62 65.59 -13.75
CA ASP A 280 -32.89 65.86 -15.00
C ASP A 280 -33.36 65.01 -16.20
N GLY A 281 -34.19 63.99 -15.96
CA GLY A 281 -34.67 63.06 -16.98
C GLY A 281 -33.58 62.16 -17.58
N GLN A 282 -32.36 62.18 -17.04
CA GLN A 282 -31.19 61.46 -17.56
C GLN A 282 -30.57 60.52 -16.54
N THR A 283 -30.69 60.82 -15.25
CA THR A 283 -30.15 59.96 -14.18
C THR A 283 -31.26 59.13 -13.52
N LEU A 284 -30.91 57.93 -13.08
CA LEU A 284 -31.82 57.05 -12.35
C LEU A 284 -31.52 57.16 -10.86
N GLU A 285 -32.53 57.54 -10.07
CA GLU A 285 -32.49 57.49 -8.60
C GLU A 285 -33.15 56.20 -8.11
N THR A 286 -32.52 55.52 -7.16
CA THR A 286 -33.16 54.40 -6.45
C THR A 286 -34.35 54.91 -5.63
N ILE A 287 -35.50 54.25 -5.76
CA ILE A 287 -36.67 54.53 -4.91
C ILE A 287 -36.37 53.98 -3.51
N PRO A 288 -36.39 54.80 -2.44
CA PRO A 288 -36.16 54.33 -1.08
C PRO A 288 -37.14 53.20 -0.71
N GLY A 289 -36.61 52.06 -0.25
CA GLY A 289 -37.41 50.86 0.09
C GLY A 289 -37.87 50.03 -1.13
N GLY A 290 -37.52 50.44 -2.35
CA GLY A 290 -37.81 49.71 -3.58
C GLY A 290 -36.94 48.46 -3.76
N PRO A 291 -37.23 47.61 -4.76
CA PRO A 291 -36.44 46.41 -5.04
C PRO A 291 -34.97 46.70 -5.36
N ALA A 292 -34.64 47.90 -5.84
CA ALA A 292 -33.26 48.34 -6.06
C ALA A 292 -32.47 48.61 -4.76
N THR A 293 -33.14 48.75 -3.61
CA THR A 293 -32.49 48.86 -2.29
C THR A 293 -32.33 47.50 -1.61
N LYS A 294 -32.85 46.42 -2.20
CA LYS A 294 -32.65 45.04 -1.72
C LYS A 294 -31.45 44.44 -2.48
N PRO A 295 -30.61 43.61 -1.83
CA PRO A 295 -29.58 42.87 -2.56
C PRO A 295 -30.23 42.12 -3.72
N SER A 296 -29.54 42.05 -4.85
CA SER A 296 -29.91 41.09 -5.89
C SER A 296 -29.94 39.67 -5.31
N GLY A 297 -30.67 38.74 -5.92
CA GLY A 297 -30.71 37.34 -5.45
C GLY A 297 -29.31 36.72 -5.34
N THR A 298 -28.42 37.08 -6.28
CA THR A 298 -27.01 36.69 -6.29
C THR A 298 -26.23 37.30 -5.12
N GLU A 299 -26.38 38.60 -4.87
CA GLU A 299 -25.74 39.28 -3.73
C GLU A 299 -26.24 38.74 -2.39
N ALA A 300 -27.54 38.45 -2.27
CA ALA A 300 -28.11 37.85 -1.08
C ALA A 300 -27.55 36.43 -0.83
N GLY A 301 -27.38 35.66 -1.90
CA GLY A 301 -26.73 34.34 -1.85
C GLY A 301 -25.27 34.42 -1.42
N GLN A 302 -24.49 35.32 -2.02
CA GLN A 302 -23.10 35.55 -1.65
C GLN A 302 -22.98 36.00 -0.19
N LEU A 303 -23.83 36.93 0.25
CA LEU A 303 -23.85 37.40 1.63
C LEU A 303 -24.15 36.25 2.60
N ALA A 304 -25.12 35.39 2.29
CA ALA A 304 -25.42 34.21 3.11
C ALA A 304 -24.23 33.25 3.22
N ILE A 305 -23.50 33.04 2.12
CA ILE A 305 -22.29 32.21 2.09
C ILE A 305 -21.19 32.82 2.98
N VAL A 306 -20.97 34.14 2.89
CA VAL A 306 -19.97 34.85 3.71
C VAL A 306 -20.32 34.77 5.18
N THR A 307 -21.58 35.00 5.55
CA THR A 307 -22.06 34.89 6.93
C THR A 307 -21.89 33.45 7.47
N GLN A 308 -22.18 32.44 6.66
CA GLN A 308 -21.95 31.05 7.03
C GLN A 308 -20.46 30.74 7.21
N GLY A 309 -19.60 31.27 6.33
CA GLY A 309 -18.15 31.15 6.43
C GLY A 309 -17.59 31.75 7.71
N GLN A 310 -17.99 32.99 8.05
CA GLN A 310 -17.59 33.64 9.30
C GLN A 310 -18.07 32.88 10.54
N LYS A 311 -19.32 32.41 10.53
CA LYS A 311 -19.84 31.58 11.63
C LYS A 311 -18.99 30.32 11.79
N ALA A 312 -18.64 29.65 10.69
CA ALA A 312 -17.81 28.45 10.72
C ALA A 312 -16.42 28.75 11.29
N VAL A 313 -15.78 29.87 10.95
CA VAL A 313 -14.51 30.30 11.56
C VAL A 313 -14.66 30.50 13.08
N GLY A 314 -15.75 31.12 13.53
CA GLY A 314 -16.06 31.27 14.96
C GLY A 314 -16.25 29.94 15.68
N ASP A 315 -16.98 29.01 15.06
CA ASP A 315 -17.20 27.66 15.59
C ASP A 315 -15.88 26.88 15.68
N ILE A 316 -15.02 26.94 14.64
CA ILE A 316 -13.69 26.33 14.65
C ILE A 316 -12.87 26.86 15.82
N ARG A 317 -12.80 28.19 15.98
CA ARG A 317 -12.07 28.83 17.08
C ARG A 317 -12.58 28.37 18.45
N LYS A 318 -13.89 28.29 18.63
CA LYS A 318 -14.51 27.84 19.88
C LYS A 318 -14.20 26.37 20.21
N ILE A 319 -14.12 25.50 19.21
CA ILE A 319 -13.88 24.07 19.41
C ILE A 319 -12.37 23.77 19.56
N MET A 320 -11.54 24.44 18.76
CA MET A 320 -10.10 24.22 18.67
C MET A 320 -9.33 24.78 19.87
N PHE A 321 -9.84 25.82 20.52
CA PHE A 321 -9.23 26.43 21.69
C PHE A 321 -10.05 26.16 22.96
N ASN A 322 -9.35 25.90 24.05
CA ASN A 322 -9.92 25.86 25.39
C ASN A 322 -10.19 27.30 25.89
N ALA A 323 -10.93 27.43 26.99
CA ALA A 323 -11.26 28.73 27.58
C ALA A 323 -10.02 29.53 28.06
N ASP A 324 -8.91 28.85 28.32
CA ASP A 324 -7.62 29.45 28.69
C ASP A 324 -6.76 29.87 27.48
N GLY A 325 -7.27 29.70 26.25
CA GLY A 325 -6.56 29.99 25.00
C GLY A 325 -5.57 28.92 24.56
N SER A 326 -5.43 27.81 25.30
CA SER A 326 -4.62 26.66 24.87
C SER A 326 -5.34 25.84 23.80
N LEU A 327 -4.58 25.07 23.01
CA LEU A 327 -5.18 24.18 22.00
C LEU A 327 -5.82 22.96 22.65
N ASN A 328 -7.03 22.65 22.20
CA ASN A 328 -7.74 21.43 22.52
C ASN A 328 -7.16 20.25 21.72
N LYS A 329 -5.98 19.79 22.13
CA LYS A 329 -5.19 18.78 21.42
C LYS A 329 -5.94 17.45 21.26
N SER A 330 -6.76 17.04 22.22
CA SER A 330 -7.56 15.81 22.09
C SER A 330 -8.53 15.91 20.91
N THR A 331 -9.25 17.02 20.79
CA THR A 331 -10.19 17.24 19.69
C THR A 331 -9.47 17.33 18.35
N LEU A 332 -8.28 17.94 18.31
CA LEU A 332 -7.45 18.00 17.10
C LEU A 332 -6.91 16.63 16.67
N VAL A 333 -6.43 15.81 17.60
CA VAL A 333 -5.98 14.43 17.33
C VAL A 333 -7.14 13.63 16.72
N GLU A 334 -8.31 13.69 17.35
CA GLU A 334 -9.49 12.98 16.87
C GLU A 334 -9.97 13.49 15.51
N ALA A 335 -10.00 14.81 15.28
CA ALA A 335 -10.43 15.40 14.02
C ALA A 335 -9.46 15.10 12.86
N SER A 336 -8.16 14.97 13.14
CA SER A 336 -7.14 14.64 12.13
C SER A 336 -7.27 13.22 11.57
N GLY A 337 -8.01 12.33 12.24
CA GLY A 337 -8.14 10.93 11.82
C GLY A 337 -6.83 10.14 11.85
N VAL A 338 -5.75 10.72 12.39
CA VAL A 338 -4.46 10.05 12.53
C VAL A 338 -4.61 8.98 13.60
N ASN A 339 -4.49 7.72 13.19
CA ASN A 339 -4.46 6.58 14.10
C ASN A 339 -3.11 6.59 14.82
N VAL A 340 -3.04 7.28 15.96
CA VAL A 340 -1.78 7.42 16.71
C VAL A 340 -1.49 6.10 17.43
N PRO A 341 -0.42 5.36 17.08
CA PRO A 341 -0.21 3.98 17.54
C PRO A 341 -0.04 3.84 19.06
N PHE A 342 0.23 4.93 19.79
CA PHE A 342 0.41 4.93 21.24
C PHE A 342 -0.86 5.22 22.06
N VAL A 343 -1.96 5.69 21.44
CA VAL A 343 -3.16 6.15 22.17
C VAL A 343 -4.22 5.05 22.30
N GLY A 344 -3.93 3.84 21.82
CA GLY A 344 -4.93 2.77 21.70
C GLY A 344 -5.96 3.10 20.61
N LYS A 345 -6.72 2.11 20.15
CA LYS A 345 -7.79 2.32 19.16
C LYS A 345 -8.79 3.32 19.73
N THR A 346 -8.70 4.60 19.33
CA THR A 346 -9.63 5.62 19.79
C THR A 346 -11.02 5.25 19.25
N PRO A 347 -11.97 4.91 20.14
CA PRO A 347 -13.32 4.57 19.70
C PRO A 347 -13.95 5.83 19.11
N ALA A 348 -14.59 5.68 17.94
CA ALA A 348 -15.49 6.61 17.24
C ALA A 348 -15.29 8.12 17.53
N PHE A 349 -14.87 8.89 16.51
CA PHE A 349 -14.78 10.37 16.52
C PHE A 349 -15.77 11.02 17.49
N SER A 350 -15.29 11.76 18.50
CA SER A 350 -16.17 12.49 19.40
C SER A 350 -17.08 13.43 18.62
N GLU A 351 -18.22 13.77 19.20
CA GLU A 351 -19.16 14.73 18.62
C GLU A 351 -18.46 16.05 18.24
N LYS A 352 -17.57 16.54 19.13
CA LYS A 352 -16.77 17.74 18.89
C LYS A 352 -15.79 17.61 17.73
N ALA A 353 -15.16 16.44 17.55
CA ALA A 353 -14.26 16.21 16.42
C ALA A 353 -15.03 16.23 15.07
N ARG A 354 -16.25 15.69 15.05
CA ARG A 354 -17.14 15.76 13.88
C ARG A 354 -17.59 17.19 13.61
N GLU A 355 -18.02 17.92 14.63
CA GLU A 355 -18.40 19.33 14.53
C GLU A 355 -17.24 20.18 14.00
N LEU A 356 -16.03 19.99 14.53
CA LEU A 356 -14.83 20.70 14.08
C LEU A 356 -14.58 20.46 12.58
N ARG A 357 -14.63 19.19 12.15
CA ARG A 357 -14.44 18.84 10.75
C ARG A 357 -15.53 19.45 9.88
N THR A 358 -16.80 19.34 10.27
CA THR A 358 -17.91 19.97 9.55
C THR A 358 -17.74 21.50 9.44
N ALA A 359 -17.27 22.16 10.50
CA ALA A 359 -17.01 23.59 10.47
C ALA A 359 -15.89 23.96 9.48
N PHE A 360 -14.77 23.21 9.45
CA PHE A 360 -13.71 23.41 8.45
C PHE A 360 -14.21 23.19 7.01
N TYR A 361 -15.04 22.18 6.76
CA TYR A 361 -15.62 21.94 5.43
C TYR A 361 -16.56 23.08 5.03
N ASN A 362 -17.41 23.56 5.94
CA ASN A 362 -18.29 24.70 5.68
C ASN A 362 -17.52 25.97 5.37
N MET A 363 -16.45 26.25 6.13
CA MET A 363 -15.56 27.38 5.90
C MET A 363 -14.87 27.28 4.52
N ALA A 364 -14.25 26.13 4.22
CA ALA A 364 -13.55 25.92 2.95
C ALA A 364 -14.51 26.02 1.74
N ASN A 365 -15.69 25.40 1.84
CA ASN A 365 -16.72 25.46 0.81
C ASN A 365 -17.22 26.90 0.61
N ALA A 366 -17.45 27.65 1.69
CA ALA A 366 -17.86 29.05 1.60
C ALA A 366 -16.80 29.91 0.89
N LYS A 367 -15.53 29.79 1.31
CA LYS A 367 -14.42 30.50 0.68
C LYS A 367 -14.31 30.17 -0.82
N LEU A 368 -14.27 28.89 -1.17
CA LEU A 368 -14.09 28.48 -2.58
C LEU A 368 -15.28 28.86 -3.47
N ARG A 369 -16.51 28.84 -2.96
CA ARG A 369 -17.69 29.32 -3.70
C ARG A 369 -17.65 30.83 -3.95
N LEU A 370 -17.11 31.61 -3.00
CA LEU A 370 -16.92 33.04 -3.18
C LEU A 370 -15.80 33.34 -4.19
N GLU A 371 -14.72 32.56 -4.18
CA GLU A 371 -13.59 32.70 -5.10
C GLU A 371 -13.97 32.26 -6.54
N SER A 372 -14.68 31.15 -6.69
CA SER A 372 -15.02 30.57 -8.00
C SER A 372 -16.32 31.12 -8.59
N GLY A 373 -17.25 31.60 -7.76
CA GLY A 373 -18.62 31.92 -8.16
C GLY A 373 -19.46 30.70 -8.59
N ALA A 374 -18.97 29.48 -8.41
CA ALA A 374 -19.59 28.24 -8.88
C ALA A 374 -19.61 27.16 -7.79
N ALA A 375 -20.23 26.02 -8.09
CA ALA A 375 -20.14 24.83 -7.25
C ALA A 375 -18.72 24.23 -7.33
N VAL A 376 -18.19 23.83 -6.17
CA VAL A 376 -16.79 23.39 -6.03
C VAL A 376 -16.76 21.90 -5.72
N PRO A 377 -15.85 21.11 -6.34
CA PRO A 377 -15.75 19.68 -6.06
C PRO A 377 -15.31 19.42 -4.61
N GLU A 378 -15.85 18.35 -4.03
CA GLU A 378 -15.59 17.98 -2.62
C GLU A 378 -14.11 17.75 -2.31
N SER A 379 -13.32 17.24 -3.27
CA SER A 379 -11.89 17.03 -3.10
C SER A 379 -11.09 18.33 -2.97
N GLU A 380 -11.56 19.43 -3.56
CA GLU A 380 -10.94 20.74 -3.41
C GLU A 380 -11.36 21.40 -2.09
N VAL A 381 -12.63 21.24 -1.70
CA VAL A 381 -13.12 21.64 -0.36
C VAL A 381 -12.32 20.94 0.72
N GLN A 382 -12.13 19.63 0.61
CA GLN A 382 -11.33 18.86 1.57
C GLN A 382 -9.88 19.32 1.61
N ARG A 383 -9.22 19.49 0.45
CA ARG A 383 -7.83 19.95 0.40
C ARG A 383 -7.64 21.33 1.03
N THR A 384 -8.57 22.26 0.78
CA THR A 384 -8.55 23.59 1.38
C THR A 384 -8.83 23.52 2.87
N ALA A 385 -9.77 22.68 3.32
CA ALA A 385 -10.04 22.46 4.74
C ALA A 385 -8.79 21.92 5.46
N ASP A 386 -8.12 20.93 4.88
CA ASP A 386 -6.91 20.30 5.44
C ASP A 386 -5.74 21.30 5.53
N ALA A 387 -5.62 22.23 4.58
CA ALA A 387 -4.59 23.27 4.60
C ALA A 387 -4.72 24.25 5.78
N TYR A 388 -5.96 24.49 6.25
CA TYR A 388 -6.23 25.35 7.40
C TYR A 388 -6.35 24.59 8.73
N LEU A 389 -6.40 23.25 8.69
CA LEU A 389 -6.46 22.43 9.88
C LEU A 389 -5.14 22.57 10.69
N ALA A 390 -5.27 22.87 11.98
CA ALA A 390 -4.13 22.88 12.88
C ALA A 390 -3.66 21.45 13.15
N GLY A 391 -2.34 21.22 13.05
CA GLY A 391 -1.74 19.95 13.41
C GLY A 391 -1.63 19.79 14.93
N ILE A 392 -1.44 18.56 15.38
CA ILE A 392 -1.28 18.22 16.81
C ILE A 392 -0.02 18.92 17.41
N MET A 393 0.97 19.17 16.57
CA MET A 393 2.24 19.81 16.93
C MET A 393 2.23 21.33 16.75
N ASP A 394 1.12 21.91 16.28
CA ASP A 394 1.02 23.37 16.18
C ASP A 394 0.95 24.00 17.57
N THR A 395 1.52 25.20 17.68
CA THR A 395 1.32 26.07 18.84
C THR A 395 -0.01 26.81 18.72
N PRO A 396 -0.60 27.31 19.82
CA PRO A 396 -1.80 28.14 19.77
C PRO A 396 -1.67 29.30 18.78
N ALA A 397 -0.50 29.95 18.74
CA ALA A 397 -0.21 31.04 17.81
C ALA A 397 -0.19 30.59 16.33
N SER A 398 0.36 29.41 16.02
CA SER A 398 0.35 28.85 14.66
C SER A 398 -1.07 28.53 14.20
N ALA A 399 -1.86 27.92 15.07
CA ALA A 399 -3.26 27.58 14.79
C ALA A 399 -4.12 28.83 14.60
N GLU A 400 -3.90 29.86 15.42
CA GLU A 400 -4.57 31.15 15.29
C GLU A 400 -4.19 31.86 13.98
N PHE A 401 -2.91 31.81 13.60
CA PHE A 401 -2.43 32.34 12.33
C PHE A 401 -3.10 31.67 11.12
N LYS A 402 -3.29 30.35 11.16
CA LYS A 402 -4.02 29.61 10.11
C LYS A 402 -5.48 30.06 9.98
N LEU A 403 -6.14 30.41 11.09
CA LEU A 403 -7.52 30.90 11.06
C LEU A 403 -7.65 32.39 10.72
N ALA A 404 -6.60 33.19 10.97
CA ALA A 404 -6.61 34.61 10.69
C ALA A 404 -6.83 34.92 9.19
N ALA A 405 -6.22 34.12 8.30
CA ALA A 405 -6.36 34.30 6.86
C ALA A 405 -7.81 34.14 6.34
N PRO A 406 -8.53 33.02 6.59
CA PRO A 406 -9.92 32.89 6.16
C PRO A 406 -10.85 33.86 6.91
N ASP A 407 -10.61 34.18 8.18
CA ASP A 407 -11.38 35.18 8.92
C ASP A 407 -11.30 36.57 8.24
N GLN A 408 -10.07 37.01 7.96
CA GLN A 408 -9.83 38.29 7.29
C GLN A 408 -10.43 38.31 5.89
N TYR A 409 -10.31 37.22 5.13
CA TYR A 409 -10.93 37.10 3.82
C TYR A 409 -12.44 37.36 3.86
N PHE A 410 -13.16 36.75 4.80
CA PHE A 410 -14.61 36.97 4.90
C PHE A 410 -14.95 38.39 5.39
N LYS A 411 -14.14 38.96 6.30
CA LYS A 411 -14.32 40.36 6.75
C LYS A 411 -14.10 41.35 5.61
N ASP A 412 -13.04 41.18 4.83
CA ASP A 412 -12.74 42.01 3.67
C ASP A 412 -13.87 41.92 2.63
N PHE A 413 -14.42 40.72 2.41
CA PHE A 413 -15.56 40.54 1.53
C PHE A 413 -16.80 41.29 2.02
N LEU A 414 -17.11 41.24 3.33
CA LEU A 414 -18.23 42.00 3.90
C LEU A 414 -18.01 43.51 3.79
N HIS A 415 -16.80 43.99 4.07
CA HIS A 415 -16.45 45.39 3.93
C HIS A 415 -16.59 45.86 2.48
N ALA A 416 -16.03 45.10 1.52
CA ALA A 416 -16.13 45.39 0.09
C ALA A 416 -17.58 45.39 -0.42
N SER A 417 -18.46 44.59 0.17
CA SER A 417 -19.89 44.59 -0.16
C SER A 417 -20.66 45.83 0.35
N GLY A 418 -20.01 46.71 1.12
CA GLY A 418 -20.61 47.92 1.68
C GLY A 418 -21.64 47.65 2.79
N ARG A 419 -21.63 46.46 3.41
CA ARG A 419 -22.67 45.99 4.35
C ARG A 419 -22.19 45.72 5.77
N GLU A 420 -20.94 46.05 6.07
CA GLU A 420 -20.35 45.83 7.41
C GLU A 420 -21.20 46.43 8.54
N ALA A 421 -21.85 47.58 8.31
CA ALA A 421 -22.73 48.26 9.28
C ALA A 421 -24.07 47.53 9.57
N THR A 422 -24.48 46.55 8.76
CA THR A 422 -25.79 45.89 8.90
C THR A 422 -25.75 44.57 9.66
N LEU A 423 -24.56 43.95 9.82
CA LEU A 423 -24.40 42.66 10.49
C LEU A 423 -24.05 42.76 11.97
N ASN A 424 -23.53 43.90 12.40
CA ASN A 424 -23.42 44.29 13.80
C ASN A 424 -24.43 45.39 14.10
N PRO A 425 -25.71 45.08 14.36
CA PRO A 425 -26.62 46.10 14.86
C PRO A 425 -25.98 46.70 16.13
N PRO A 426 -25.95 48.03 16.29
CA PRO A 426 -25.48 48.64 17.53
C PRO A 426 -26.25 47.97 18.69
N PRO A 427 -25.57 47.60 19.79
CA PRO A 427 -26.22 46.94 20.92
C PRO A 427 -27.45 47.77 21.27
N ALA A 428 -28.62 47.11 21.26
CA ALA A 428 -29.90 47.75 21.49
C ALA A 428 -29.74 48.70 22.68
N ALA A 429 -29.98 49.99 22.44
CA ALA A 429 -29.78 51.04 23.43
C ALA A 429 -30.65 50.74 24.66
N GLY A 430 -30.08 49.99 25.59
CA GLY A 430 -30.62 49.77 26.91
C GLY A 430 -30.49 51.09 27.65
N ASN A 431 -31.63 51.69 27.97
CA ASN A 431 -31.73 52.79 28.91
C ASN A 431 -31.15 52.35 30.26
N THR A 432 -29.89 52.66 30.51
CA THR A 432 -29.34 52.76 31.87
C THR A 432 -28.52 54.03 31.95
N SER A 433 -29.19 55.08 32.42
CA SER A 433 -28.59 56.20 33.09
C SER A 433 -27.87 55.70 34.35
N ASP A 434 -26.54 55.60 34.31
CA ASP A 434 -25.75 55.85 35.51
C ASP A 434 -24.32 56.29 35.18
N SER A 435 -23.82 57.17 36.02
CA SER A 435 -22.69 58.07 35.79
C SER A 435 -21.38 57.59 36.43
N THR A 436 -20.27 57.79 35.70
CA THR A 436 -18.85 57.95 36.14
C THR A 436 -18.04 56.73 36.64
N PRO A 437 -16.68 56.77 36.68
CA PRO A 437 -15.72 57.69 36.04
C PRO A 437 -14.65 57.01 35.15
N THR A 438 -14.07 57.87 34.32
CA THR A 438 -12.89 57.78 33.45
C THR A 438 -11.71 56.96 33.99
N THR A 439 -11.16 56.06 33.17
CA THR A 439 -9.80 55.51 33.29
C THR A 439 -9.07 55.74 31.96
N PRO A 440 -7.76 56.10 31.95
CA PRO A 440 -7.11 56.66 30.77
C PRO A 440 -6.84 55.59 29.71
N GLN A 441 -7.27 55.86 28.48
CA GLN A 441 -6.81 55.16 27.30
C GLN A 441 -5.33 55.47 27.06
N SER A 442 -4.46 54.47 27.22
CA SER A 442 -3.13 54.47 26.62
C SER A 442 -3.29 54.39 25.10
N GLN A 443 -3.29 55.55 24.45
CA GLN A 443 -3.10 55.66 23.01
C GLN A 443 -1.71 55.13 22.67
N LEU A 444 -1.64 53.89 22.17
CA LEU A 444 -0.48 53.39 21.47
C LEU A 444 -0.53 53.97 20.05
N LEU A 445 -0.12 55.22 19.94
CA LEU A 445 0.11 55.90 18.67
C LEU A 445 1.33 55.21 18.01
N LEU A 446 1.08 54.26 17.10
CA LEU A 446 2.14 53.75 16.23
C LEU A 446 2.56 54.89 15.30
N ALA A 447 3.71 55.48 15.61
CA ALA A 447 4.37 56.42 14.72
C ALA A 447 4.73 55.71 13.39
N PRO A 448 4.49 56.35 12.23
CA PRO A 448 4.77 55.78 10.90
C PRO A 448 6.26 55.51 10.61
N ASP A 449 7.18 55.90 11.50
CA ASP A 449 8.63 55.80 11.26
C ASP A 449 9.24 54.42 11.58
N SER A 450 8.46 53.45 12.07
CA SER A 450 9.02 52.16 12.53
C SER A 450 9.25 51.13 11.41
N ILE A 451 8.55 51.23 10.28
CA ILE A 451 8.66 50.23 9.20
C ILE A 451 9.92 50.48 8.36
N ASP A 452 10.21 51.73 7.99
CA ASP A 452 11.41 52.07 7.21
C ASP A 452 12.70 51.84 8.01
N ALA A 453 12.68 52.11 9.31
CA ALA A 453 13.81 51.82 10.20
C ALA A 453 14.10 50.32 10.30
N GLU A 454 13.06 49.48 10.39
CA GLU A 454 13.19 48.02 10.47
C GLU A 454 13.60 47.41 9.11
N LEU A 455 13.13 47.97 7.98
CA LEU A 455 13.52 47.54 6.64
C LEU A 455 14.97 47.90 6.28
N ARG A 456 15.48 49.06 6.74
CA ARG A 456 16.93 49.38 6.63
C ARG A 456 17.77 48.50 7.55
N ARG A 457 17.29 48.20 8.77
CA ARG A 457 17.99 47.28 9.69
C ARG A 457 18.14 45.87 9.12
N ARG A 458 17.15 45.41 8.35
CA ARG A 458 17.14 44.12 7.67
C ARG A 458 17.82 44.13 6.30
N GLY A 459 18.37 45.27 5.87
CA GLY A 459 19.09 45.40 4.59
C GLY A 459 18.20 45.30 3.35
N VAL A 460 16.89 45.47 3.50
CA VAL A 460 15.91 45.38 2.39
C VAL A 460 15.83 46.70 1.63
N LEU A 461 16.01 47.83 2.33
CA LEU A 461 16.16 49.15 1.74
C LEU A 461 17.59 49.65 1.98
N LYS A 462 18.23 50.19 0.93
CA LYS A 462 19.56 50.82 1.01
C LYS A 462 19.50 52.21 1.62
#